data_AF-A0A530BIG4-F1
#
_entry.id   AF-A0A530BIG4-F1
#
_cell.length_a   1.000
_cell.length_b   1.000
_cell.length_c   1.000
_cell.angle_alpha   90.00
_cell.angle_beta   90.00
_cell.angle_gamma   90.00
#
_symmetry.space_group_name_H-M   'P 1'
#
loop_
_entity.id
_entity.type
_entity.pdbx_description
1 polymer ?
#
loop_
_entity_poly.entity_id
_entity_poly.type
_entity_poly.pdbx_seq_one_letter_code
_entity_poly.pdbx_strand_id
1 'polypeptide(L)'
;GLRGTAFDLFGHTAERRAERQLLAQYEADLDLVATALAPGKVEAAAALASVPALVRGYGHVRQASAAKAAQERTRLLQRLTQAVPVPVLSAAE
;
A
#
# COMPACT_ATOMS: atom_id res chain seq x y z
N GLY A 1 18.38 -22.76 3.50
CA GLY A 1 19.11 -21.56 3.04
C GLY A 1 19.24 -20.59 4.20
N LEU A 2 20.23 -19.68 4.19
CA LEU A 2 20.53 -18.77 5.32
C LEU A 2 19.54 -17.59 5.43
N ARG A 3 18.79 -17.27 4.37
CA ARG A 3 17.80 -16.18 4.37
C ARG A 3 16.69 -16.44 5.38
N GLY A 4 16.34 -15.41 6.15
CA GLY A 4 15.30 -15.52 7.19
C GLY A 4 15.72 -16.28 8.46
N THR A 5 17.01 -16.64 8.59
CA THR A 5 17.56 -17.25 9.80
C THR A 5 18.45 -16.26 10.55
N ALA A 6 18.91 -16.62 11.76
CA ALA A 6 19.88 -15.82 12.50
C ALA A 6 21.23 -15.61 11.75
N PHE A 7 21.51 -16.43 10.74
CA PHE A 7 22.71 -16.33 9.89
C PHE A 7 22.47 -15.50 8.61
N ASP A 8 21.34 -14.79 8.49
CA ASP A 8 21.05 -13.86 7.39
C ASP A 8 21.74 -12.50 7.63
N LEU A 9 23.07 -12.43 7.48
CA LEU A 9 23.85 -11.21 7.72
C LEU A 9 23.31 -9.98 6.94
N PHE A 10 22.85 -10.19 5.71
CA PHE A 10 22.31 -9.11 4.88
C PHE A 10 20.91 -8.68 5.35
N GLY A 11 20.15 -9.59 5.94
CA GLY A 11 18.82 -9.34 6.51
C GLY A 11 18.81 -8.35 7.69
N HIS A 12 19.95 -8.08 8.34
CA HIS A 12 20.03 -7.13 9.46
C HIS A 12 20.30 -5.68 9.04
N THR A 13 20.66 -5.46 7.77
CA THR A 13 20.89 -4.11 7.23
C THR A 13 19.63 -3.25 7.32
N ALA A 14 19.81 -1.93 7.46
CA ALA A 14 18.69 -0.99 7.52
C ALA A 14 17.84 -1.04 6.24
N GLU A 15 18.48 -1.20 5.07
CA GLU A 15 17.79 -1.32 3.79
C GLU A 15 16.90 -2.56 3.76
N ARG A 16 17.42 -3.75 4.07
CA ARG A 16 16.62 -4.99 4.11
C ARG A 16 15.46 -4.93 5.10
N ARG A 17 15.66 -4.29 6.26
CA ARG A 17 14.58 -4.06 7.23
C ARG A 17 13.47 -3.19 6.64
N ALA A 18 13.83 -2.10 5.95
CA ALA A 18 12.88 -1.24 5.28
C ALA A 18 12.12 -1.97 4.16
N GLU A 19 12.78 -2.84 3.38
CA GLU A 19 12.08 -3.65 2.35
C GLU A 19 11.03 -4.57 2.95
N ARG A 20 11.37 -5.27 4.04
CA ARG A 20 10.43 -6.16 4.73
C ARG A 20 9.26 -5.40 5.33
N GLN A 21 9.51 -4.21 5.89
CA GLN A 21 8.45 -3.33 6.37
C GLN A 21 7.53 -2.90 5.23
N LEU A 22 8.08 -2.55 4.06
CA LEU A 22 7.29 -2.19 2.88
C LEU A 22 6.42 -3.36 2.39
N LEU A 23 6.96 -4.59 2.41
CA LEU A 23 6.21 -5.80 2.06
C LEU A 23 5.05 -6.05 3.04
N ALA A 24 5.34 -6.08 4.34
CA ALA A 24 4.32 -6.27 5.36
C ALA A 24 3.23 -5.18 5.30
N GLN A 25 3.64 -3.94 4.97
CA GLN A 25 2.70 -2.86 4.78
C GLN A 25 1.79 -3.08 3.57
N TYR A 26 2.34 -3.57 2.46
CA TYR A 26 1.57 -3.88 1.25
C TYR A 26 0.57 -5.01 1.49
N GLU A 27 0.97 -6.07 2.20
CA GLU A 27 0.08 -7.17 2.58
C GLU A 27 -1.10 -6.65 3.42
N ALA A 28 -0.83 -5.82 4.43
CA ALA A 28 -1.88 -5.20 5.24
C ALA A 28 -2.81 -4.28 4.43
N ASP A 29 -2.29 -3.60 3.40
CA ASP A 29 -3.11 -2.80 2.50
C ASP A 29 -4.03 -3.68 1.64
N LEU A 30 -3.55 -4.84 1.18
CA LEU A 30 -4.36 -5.79 0.44
C LEU A 30 -5.48 -6.39 1.30
N ASP A 31 -5.20 -6.71 2.56
CA ASP A 31 -6.23 -7.17 3.51
C ASP A 31 -7.31 -6.11 3.74
N LEU A 32 -6.90 -4.84 3.85
CA LEU A 32 -7.84 -3.72 3.94
C LEU A 32 -8.66 -3.57 2.66
N VAL A 33 -8.03 -3.68 1.49
CA VAL A 33 -8.75 -3.67 0.20
C VAL A 33 -9.77 -4.80 0.16
N ALA A 34 -9.39 -6.02 0.53
CA ALA A 34 -10.28 -7.18 0.51
C ALA A 34 -11.53 -6.99 1.38
N THR A 35 -11.39 -6.25 2.49
CA THR A 35 -12.50 -6.01 3.44
C THR A 35 -13.32 -4.76 3.12
N ALA A 36 -12.72 -3.74 2.51
CA ALA A 36 -13.36 -2.45 2.26
C ALA A 36 -13.87 -2.27 0.81
N LEU A 37 -13.63 -3.24 -0.07
CA LEU A 37 -14.00 -3.14 -1.48
C LEU A 37 -15.52 -3.06 -1.65
N ALA A 38 -15.97 -2.05 -2.39
CA ALA A 38 -17.37 -1.80 -2.70
C ALA A 38 -17.50 -1.07 -4.05
N PRO A 39 -18.70 -1.07 -4.67
CA PRO A 39 -18.99 -0.18 -5.79
C PRO A 39 -18.65 1.28 -5.44
N GLY A 40 -17.90 1.97 -6.30
CA GLY A 40 -17.38 3.32 -6.06
C GLY A 40 -16.00 3.38 -5.39
N LYS A 41 -15.46 2.26 -4.88
CA LYS A 41 -14.12 2.20 -4.24
C LYS A 41 -13.06 1.49 -5.06
N VAL A 42 -13.43 0.87 -6.19
CA VAL A 42 -12.55 0.05 -7.03
C VAL A 42 -11.31 0.82 -7.50
N GLU A 43 -11.48 2.09 -7.91
CA GLU A 43 -10.36 2.92 -8.35
C GLU A 43 -9.36 3.19 -7.22
N ALA A 44 -9.84 3.54 -6.02
CA ALA A 44 -8.98 3.78 -4.86
C ALA A 44 -8.26 2.51 -4.41
N ALA A 45 -8.95 1.36 -4.45
CA ALA A 45 -8.36 0.06 -4.17
C ALA A 45 -7.25 -0.32 -5.16
N ALA A 46 -7.50 -0.18 -6.47
CA ALA A 46 -6.52 -0.48 -7.51
C ALA A 46 -5.30 0.46 -7.44
N ALA A 47 -5.54 1.76 -7.18
CA ALA A 47 -4.46 2.72 -6.97
C ALA A 47 -3.63 2.38 -5.73
N LEU A 48 -4.27 2.01 -4.60
CA LEU A 48 -3.57 1.63 -3.39
C LEU A 48 -2.69 0.39 -3.62
N ALA A 49 -3.21 -0.62 -4.31
CA ALA A 49 -2.46 -1.82 -4.68
C ALA A 49 -1.27 -1.53 -5.63
N SER A 50 -1.29 -0.40 -6.33
CA SER A 50 -0.24 0.02 -7.25
C SER A 50 0.87 0.84 -6.58
N VAL A 51 0.70 1.29 -5.33
CA VAL A 51 1.67 2.13 -4.60
C VAL A 51 3.09 1.54 -4.56
N PRO A 52 3.33 0.23 -4.37
CA PRO A 52 4.68 -0.33 -4.37
C PRO A 52 5.46 -0.05 -5.66
N ALA A 53 4.76 0.15 -6.79
CA ALA A 53 5.37 0.50 -8.06
C ALA A 53 6.03 1.90 -8.06
N LEU A 54 5.71 2.76 -7.08
CA LEU A 54 6.35 4.06 -6.93
C LEU A 54 7.73 3.97 -6.28
N VAL A 55 8.02 2.90 -5.53
CA VAL A 55 9.30 2.71 -4.87
C VAL A 55 10.31 2.13 -5.86
N ARG A 56 11.16 2.99 -6.40
CA ARG A 56 12.15 2.68 -7.45
C ARG A 56 13.54 3.22 -7.09
N GLY A 57 14.55 2.69 -7.76
CA GLY A 57 15.95 3.09 -7.61
C GLY A 57 16.65 2.45 -6.42
N TYR A 58 17.84 2.97 -6.09
CA TYR A 58 18.72 2.44 -5.05
C TYR A 58 19.15 3.55 -4.08
N GLY A 59 19.55 3.17 -2.86
CA GLY A 59 20.07 4.10 -1.85
C GLY A 59 19.14 5.29 -1.57
N HIS A 60 19.67 6.51 -1.69
CA HIS A 60 18.93 7.74 -1.41
C HIS A 60 17.73 7.96 -2.36
N VAL A 61 17.83 7.54 -3.63
CA VAL A 61 16.71 7.64 -4.59
C VAL A 61 15.53 6.79 -4.14
N ARG A 62 15.83 5.58 -3.65
CA ARG A 62 14.83 4.67 -3.10
C ARG A 62 14.17 5.22 -1.83
N GLN A 63 14.96 5.84 -0.95
CA GLN A 63 14.43 6.46 0.26
C GLN A 63 13.48 7.62 -0.08
N ALA A 64 13.87 8.47 -1.02
CA ALA A 64 13.02 9.57 -1.50
C ALA A 64 11.74 9.06 -2.19
N SER A 65 11.83 8.01 -3.00
CA SER A 65 10.67 7.41 -3.66
C SER A 65 9.74 6.71 -2.66
N ALA A 66 10.29 6.05 -1.64
CA ALA A 66 9.53 5.46 -0.53
C ALA A 66 8.75 6.52 0.27
N ALA A 67 9.35 7.69 0.54
CA ALA A 67 8.67 8.78 1.21
C ALA A 67 7.47 9.30 0.40
N LYS A 68 7.62 9.46 -0.92
CA LYS A 68 6.53 9.82 -1.83
C LYS A 68 5.44 8.76 -1.87
N ALA A 69 5.82 7.48 -1.94
CA ALA A 69 4.89 6.36 -1.92
C ALA A 69 4.08 6.32 -0.61
N ALA A 70 4.69 6.61 0.53
CA ALA A 70 4.00 6.68 1.82
C ALA A 70 2.94 7.80 1.89
N GLN A 71 3.23 8.96 1.28
CA GLN A 71 2.26 10.05 1.16
C GLN A 71 1.06 9.63 0.28
N GLU A 72 1.33 9.04 -0.89
CA GLU A 72 0.28 8.59 -1.80
C GLU A 72 -0.57 7.47 -1.17
N ARG A 73 0.07 6.52 -0.48
CA ARG A 73 -0.61 5.49 0.30
C ARG A 73 -1.61 6.10 1.27
N THR A 74 -1.18 7.09 2.05
CA THR A 74 -2.03 7.75 3.06
C THR A 74 -3.26 8.40 2.42
N ARG A 75 -3.07 9.11 1.30
CA ARG A 75 -4.17 9.72 0.52
C ARG A 75 -5.16 8.67 0.01
N LEU A 76 -4.66 7.53 -0.49
CA LEU A 76 -5.49 6.47 -1.05
C LEU A 76 -6.26 5.69 0.02
N LEU A 77 -5.65 5.48 1.19
CA LEU A 77 -6.34 4.90 2.36
C LEU A 77 -7.51 5.78 2.81
N GLN A 78 -7.33 7.09 2.85
CA GLN A 78 -8.42 8.03 3.17
C GLN A 78 -9.56 7.88 2.15
N ARG A 79 -9.26 7.85 0.85
CA ARG A 79 -10.28 7.62 -0.19
C ARG A 79 -10.98 6.27 -0.06
N LEU A 80 -10.25 5.20 0.26
CA LEU A 80 -10.80 3.85 0.40
C LEU A 80 -11.71 3.72 1.64
N THR A 81 -11.34 4.36 2.74
CA THR A 81 -12.07 4.30 4.01
C THR A 81 -13.23 5.28 4.08
N GLN A 82 -13.23 6.34 3.25
CA GLN A 82 -14.34 7.29 3.18
C GLN A 82 -15.66 6.60 2.82
N ALA A 83 -16.75 7.05 3.46
CA ALA A 83 -18.09 6.60 3.11
C ALA A 83 -18.43 7.07 1.69
N VAL A 84 -18.79 6.13 0.81
CA VAL A 84 -19.36 6.46 -0.51
C VAL A 84 -20.82 6.79 -0.28
N PRO A 85 -21.31 8.00 -0.63
CA PRO A 85 -22.74 8.28 -0.62
C PRO A 85 -23.40 7.32 -1.61
N VAL A 86 -24.28 6.44 -1.13
CA VAL A 86 -25.08 5.59 -2.01
C VAL A 86 -26.02 6.54 -2.76
N PRO A 87 -25.95 6.64 -4.10
CA PRO A 87 -26.93 7.43 -4.82
C PRO A 87 -28.27 6.71 -4.66
N VAL A 88 -29.17 7.30 -3.85
CA VAL A 88 -30.56 6.87 -3.82
C VAL A 88 -31.11 7.12 -5.22
N LEU A 89 -31.31 6.04 -5.96
CA LEU A 89 -32.10 6.08 -7.18
C LEU A 89 -33.52 6.46 -6.75
N SER A 90 -33.82 7.75 -6.76
CA SER A 90 -35.18 8.25 -6.70
C SER A 90 -35.88 7.72 -7.95
N ALA A 91 -36.60 6.61 -7.81
CA ALA A 91 -37.61 6.22 -8.77
C ALA A 91 -38.60 7.39 -8.84
N ALA A 92 -38.50 8.18 -9.91
CA ALA A 92 -39.54 9.11 -10.28
C ALA A 92 -40.69 8.26 -10.86
N GLU A 93 -41.77 8.16 -10.09
CA GLU A 93 -43.12 7.90 -10.62
C GLU A 93 -43.67 9.14 -11.31
#